data_AF-A0A1S3U1Z4-F1
#
_entry.id   AF-A0A1S3U1Z4-F1
#
_cell.length_a   1.000
_cell.length_b   1.000
_cell.length_c   1.000
_cell.angle_alpha   90.00
_cell.angle_beta   90.00
_cell.angle_gamma   90.00
#
_symmetry.space_group_name_H-M   'P 1'
#
loop_
_entity.id
_entity.type
_entity.pdbx_description
1 polymer ?
#
loop_
_entity_poly.entity_id
_entity_poly.type
_entity_poly.pdbx_seq_one_letter_code
_entity_poly.pdbx_strand_id
1 'polypeptide(L)'
;MDNSAVHSQGSISSASITNQPADSHGPSFNPTEFVNHGLILWNQTRQSWIGNKRSENRTEQSREPKVSWNATYESLLGGNKPFPQHIPLAEMVDFLVDIWEQDGLYD
;
A
#
# COMPACT_ATOMS: atom_id res chain seq x y z
N MET A 1 -10.67 28.32 16.18
CA MET A 1 -11.12 27.38 15.14
C MET A 1 -10.53 26.02 15.44
N ASP A 2 -11.00 25.52 16.57
CA ASP A 2 -11.00 24.16 17.05
C ASP A 2 -11.90 23.31 16.14
N ASN A 3 -11.41 22.17 15.68
CA ASN A 3 -12.23 21.18 14.97
C ASN A 3 -11.95 19.81 15.58
N SER A 4 -12.51 19.60 16.76
CA SER A 4 -12.61 18.28 17.41
C SER A 4 -13.69 17.47 16.71
N ALA A 5 -13.34 16.87 15.58
CA ALA A 5 -14.24 16.00 14.83
C ALA A 5 -14.09 14.53 15.31
N VAL A 6 -15.16 14.09 15.97
CA VAL A 6 -15.70 12.72 16.02
C VAL A 6 -14.90 11.62 16.74
N HIS A 7 -15.16 11.53 18.05
CA HIS A 7 -15.15 10.25 18.76
C HIS A 7 -16.16 9.30 18.11
N SER A 8 -15.68 8.35 17.31
CA SER A 8 -16.51 7.19 16.94
C SER A 8 -16.55 6.24 18.12
N GLN A 9 -17.63 6.31 18.91
CA GLN A 9 -18.04 5.23 19.79
C GLN A 9 -18.43 4.02 18.93
N GLY A 10 -17.46 3.16 18.64
CA GLY A 10 -17.71 1.80 18.16
C GLY A 10 -17.80 0.86 19.34
N SER A 11 -18.90 0.90 20.09
CA SER A 11 -19.20 -0.15 21.07
C SER A 11 -19.57 -1.43 20.33
N ILE A 12 -18.70 -2.44 20.36
CA ILE A 12 -19.08 -3.83 20.10
C ILE A 12 -18.63 -4.70 21.28
N SER A 13 -19.43 -4.74 22.34
CA SER A 13 -19.38 -5.87 23.26
C SER A 13 -20.24 -6.99 22.69
N SER A 14 -19.64 -8.16 22.41
CA SER A 14 -20.20 -9.50 22.68
C SER A 14 -19.35 -10.62 22.07
N ALA A 15 -18.63 -11.35 22.92
CA ALA A 15 -18.37 -12.77 22.70
C ALA A 15 -18.66 -13.50 24.03
N SER A 16 -19.93 -13.84 24.22
CA SER A 16 -20.39 -14.69 25.31
C SER A 16 -19.92 -16.12 25.07
N ILE A 17 -18.86 -16.54 25.76
CA ILE A 17 -18.57 -17.97 25.97
C ILE A 17 -19.00 -18.27 27.39
N THR A 18 -20.28 -18.64 27.53
CA THR A 18 -20.76 -19.33 28.73
C THR A 18 -20.01 -20.65 28.84
N ASN A 19 -19.31 -20.83 29.95
CA ASN A 19 -19.21 -22.07 30.71
C ASN A 19 -18.59 -21.70 32.08
N GLN A 20 -19.44 -21.49 33.08
CA GLN A 20 -19.01 -21.52 34.49
C GLN A 20 -18.94 -22.98 34.96
N PRO A 21 -17.97 -23.32 35.82
CA PRO A 21 -18.37 -23.47 37.23
C PRO A 21 -17.36 -22.93 38.26
N ALA A 22 -17.94 -22.48 39.38
CA ALA A 22 -17.47 -22.44 40.77
C ALA A 22 -16.17 -21.68 41.17
N ASP A 23 -16.42 -20.63 41.97
CA ASP A 23 -15.76 -20.22 43.22
C ASP A 23 -14.39 -19.51 43.27
N SER A 24 -14.46 -18.39 44.00
CA SER A 24 -13.52 -17.89 45.04
C SER A 24 -12.20 -17.19 44.67
N HIS A 25 -12.23 -15.86 44.83
CA HIS A 25 -11.16 -14.94 45.28
C HIS A 25 -9.83 -14.78 44.48
N GLY A 26 -9.77 -13.70 43.69
CA GLY A 26 -8.58 -12.84 43.45
C GLY A 26 -7.66 -13.15 42.25
N PRO A 27 -6.81 -12.21 41.78
CA PRO A 27 -6.93 -10.76 41.65
C PRO A 27 -7.51 -10.36 40.27
N SER A 28 -7.78 -9.07 40.06
CA SER A 28 -8.18 -8.51 38.75
C SER A 28 -7.14 -8.81 37.66
N PHE A 29 -7.29 -9.93 36.96
CA PHE A 29 -6.57 -10.20 35.73
C PHE A 29 -7.12 -9.23 34.68
N ASN A 30 -6.45 -8.10 34.50
CA ASN A 30 -6.59 -7.32 33.27
C ASN A 30 -5.93 -8.18 32.17
N PRO A 31 -6.67 -8.80 31.25
CA PRO A 31 -6.04 -9.54 30.18
C PRO A 31 -5.26 -8.54 29.34
N THR A 32 -3.95 -8.73 29.22
CA THR A 32 -3.12 -7.95 28.32
C THR A 32 -3.71 -8.08 26.93
N GLU A 33 -4.16 -6.96 26.35
CA GLU A 33 -4.75 -6.95 25.01
C GLU A 33 -3.79 -7.58 24.01
N PHE A 34 -4.31 -8.43 23.12
CA PHE A 34 -3.49 -9.05 22.09
C PHE A 34 -2.96 -7.99 21.12
N VAL A 35 -1.63 -7.87 21.02
CA VAL A 35 -0.98 -6.95 20.09
C VAL A 35 -0.53 -7.68 18.84
N ASN A 36 -1.09 -7.31 17.68
CA ASN A 36 -0.65 -7.82 16.38
C ASN A 36 0.59 -7.07 15.88
N HIS A 37 1.77 -7.57 16.25
CA HIS A 37 3.06 -6.97 15.87
C HIS A 37 3.30 -6.97 14.35
N GLY A 38 2.79 -7.97 13.62
CA GLY A 38 2.92 -8.05 12.16
C GLY A 38 2.15 -6.95 11.43
N LEU A 39 0.91 -6.68 11.87
CA LEU A 39 0.10 -5.57 11.35
C LEU A 39 0.76 -4.21 11.60
N ILE A 40 1.35 -4.03 12.79
CA ILE A 40 2.07 -2.82 13.16
C ILE A 40 3.27 -2.61 12.20
N LEU A 41 4.10 -3.64 12.00
CA LEU A 41 5.26 -3.55 11.12
C LEU A 41 4.89 -3.30 9.65
N TRP A 42 3.83 -3.97 9.16
CA TRP A 42 3.32 -3.75 7.81
C TRP A 42 2.82 -2.31 7.61
N ASN A 43 2.05 -1.78 8.57
CA ASN A 43 1.58 -0.40 8.52
C ASN A 43 2.74 0.60 8.54
N GLN A 44 3.75 0.40 9.39
CA GLN A 44 4.94 1.26 9.43
C GLN A 44 5.69 1.24 8.10
N THR A 45 5.91 0.04 7.55
CA THR A 45 6.58 -0.13 6.26
C THR A 45 5.79 0.56 5.17
N ARG A 46 4.47 0.32 5.07
CA ARG A 46 3.60 0.97 4.10
C ARG A 46 3.64 2.49 4.17
N GLN A 47 3.63 3.07 5.37
CA GLN A 47 3.73 4.53 5.56
C GLN A 47 5.06 5.08 5.02
N SER A 48 6.18 4.39 5.26
CA SER A 48 7.49 4.76 4.71
C SER A 48 7.52 4.70 3.17
N TRP A 49 6.77 3.79 2.55
CA TRP A 49 6.70 3.66 1.09
C TRP A 49 5.82 4.72 0.43
N ILE A 50 4.72 5.09 1.10
CA ILE A 50 3.82 6.16 0.61
C ILE A 50 4.51 7.52 0.71
N GLY A 51 5.45 7.68 1.67
CA GLY A 51 6.24 8.89 1.88
C GLY A 51 5.42 10.08 2.32
N ASN A 52 6.07 11.11 2.88
CA ASN A 52 5.46 12.41 3.14
C ASN A 52 5.24 13.18 1.82
N LYS A 53 4.43 12.62 0.90
CA LYS A 53 4.06 13.25 -0.37
C LYS A 53 2.73 13.97 -0.26
N ARG A 54 2.54 14.77 0.81
CA ARG A 54 1.61 15.89 0.70
C ARG A 54 2.35 17.00 -0.03
N SER A 55 2.06 17.09 -1.33
CA SER A 55 2.20 18.27 -2.16
C SER A 55 3.54 19.01 -2.06
N GLU A 56 4.50 18.60 -2.87
CA GLU A 56 5.40 19.59 -3.44
C GLU A 56 5.36 19.42 -4.95
N ASN A 57 4.28 19.95 -5.52
CA ASN A 57 4.29 20.70 -6.78
C ASN A 57 5.24 20.17 -7.86
N ARG A 58 5.17 18.86 -8.16
CA ARG A 58 5.58 18.43 -9.49
C ARG A 58 4.41 18.76 -10.39
N THR A 59 4.36 20.04 -10.76
CA THR A 59 3.74 20.47 -12.01
C THR A 59 3.95 19.35 -13.01
N GLU A 60 2.87 18.91 -13.62
CA GLU A 60 2.85 18.06 -14.81
C GLU A 60 3.53 18.81 -15.96
N GLN A 61 4.77 19.27 -15.76
CA GLN A 61 5.70 19.54 -16.82
C GLN A 61 5.78 18.21 -17.54
N SER A 62 5.33 18.22 -18.78
CA SER A 62 5.54 17.23 -19.82
C SER A 62 6.98 16.73 -19.78
N ARG A 63 7.25 15.82 -18.85
CA ARG A 63 8.59 15.27 -18.66
C ARG A 63 8.74 14.31 -19.80
N GLU A 64 9.71 14.59 -20.66
CA GLU A 64 10.04 13.77 -21.82
C GLU A 64 9.92 12.27 -21.48
N PRO A 65 9.28 11.47 -22.36
CA PRO A 65 9.23 10.02 -22.18
C PRO A 65 10.65 9.50 -21.88
N LYS A 66 10.79 8.79 -20.76
CA LYS A 66 12.07 8.18 -20.35
C LYS A 66 12.27 6.84 -21.06
N VAL A 67 11.17 6.18 -21.41
CA VAL A 67 11.09 5.11 -22.39
C VAL A 67 11.23 5.73 -23.77
N SER A 68 12.23 5.29 -24.52
CA SER A 68 12.38 5.72 -25.90
C SER A 68 11.27 5.10 -26.77
N TRP A 69 10.78 5.87 -27.74
CA TRP A 69 9.76 5.39 -28.70
C TRP A 69 10.24 4.19 -29.54
N ASN A 70 11.56 3.99 -29.61
CA ASN A 70 12.19 2.89 -30.32
C ASN A 70 12.70 1.79 -29.38
N ALA A 71 12.26 1.78 -28.12
CA ALA A 71 12.57 0.71 -27.20
C ALA A 71 11.86 -0.57 -27.61
N THR A 72 12.54 -1.72 -27.49
CA THR A 72 11.92 -3.03 -27.59
C THR A 72 11.73 -3.62 -26.19
N TYR A 73 10.77 -4.55 -26.05
CA TYR A 73 10.56 -5.27 -24.80
C TYR A 73 11.87 -5.86 -24.26
N GLU A 74 12.62 -6.55 -25.10
CA GLU A 74 13.91 -7.16 -24.73
C GLU A 74 14.95 -6.14 -24.27
N SER A 75 15.02 -4.98 -24.92
CA SER A 75 15.97 -3.92 -24.53
C SER A 75 15.64 -3.30 -23.17
N LEU A 76 14.37 -3.30 -22.78
CA LEU A 76 13.89 -2.56 -21.61
C LEU A 76 13.61 -3.48 -20.42
N LEU A 77 13.10 -4.68 -20.67
CA LEU A 77 12.64 -5.66 -19.68
C LEU A 77 13.31 -7.03 -19.80
N GLY A 78 14.17 -7.26 -20.81
CA GLY A 78 14.91 -8.52 -20.98
C GLY A 78 15.96 -8.79 -19.89
N GLY A 79 16.24 -7.81 -19.02
CA GLY A 79 17.17 -7.96 -17.90
C GLY A 79 16.60 -7.49 -16.57
N ASN A 80 17.03 -8.12 -15.47
CA ASN A 80 16.62 -7.75 -14.10
C ASN A 80 17.42 -6.56 -13.51
N LYS A 81 18.02 -5.72 -14.38
CA LYS A 81 18.82 -4.58 -13.92
C LYS A 81 17.88 -3.40 -13.60
N PRO A 82 18.13 -2.63 -12.53
CA PRO A 82 17.37 -1.42 -12.27
C PRO A 82 17.47 -0.44 -13.43
N PHE A 83 16.38 0.28 -13.69
CA PHE A 83 16.39 1.34 -14.70
C PHE A 83 17.35 2.47 -14.30
N PRO A 84 18.08 3.07 -15.27
CA PRO A 84 18.97 4.21 -15.01
C PRO A 84 18.22 5.42 -14.42
N GLN A 85 16.93 5.55 -14.72
CA GLN A 85 16.06 6.58 -14.20
C GLN A 85 14.70 5.99 -13.84
N HIS A 86 14.04 6.53 -12.80
CA HIS A 86 12.69 6.12 -12.44
C HIS A 86 11.70 6.41 -13.57
N ILE A 87 11.12 5.33 -14.12
CA ILE A 87 10.06 5.35 -15.12
C ILE A 87 8.71 5.44 -14.37
N PRO A 88 7.86 6.45 -14.66
CA PRO A 88 6.51 6.51 -14.15
C PRO A 88 5.71 5.27 -14.56
N LEU A 89 4.87 4.76 -13.66
CA LEU A 89 4.09 3.54 -13.95
C LEU A 89 3.22 3.68 -15.19
N ALA A 90 2.54 4.82 -15.37
CA ALA A 90 1.70 5.07 -16.54
C ALA A 90 2.48 4.89 -17.85
N GLU A 91 3.70 5.44 -17.92
CA GLU A 91 4.56 5.35 -19.11
C GLU A 91 4.97 3.90 -19.43
N MET A 92 5.20 3.07 -18.40
CA MET A 92 5.48 1.65 -18.59
C MET A 92 4.23 0.89 -19.08
N VAL A 93 3.05 1.25 -18.59
CA VAL A 93 1.78 0.64 -19.03
C VAL A 93 1.52 0.99 -20.49
N ASP A 94 1.64 2.26 -20.88
CA ASP A 94 1.44 2.71 -22.26
C ASP A 94 2.37 1.95 -23.22
N PHE A 95 3.67 1.86 -22.88
CA PHE A 95 4.65 1.09 -23.66
C PHE A 95 4.30 -0.40 -23.82
N LEU A 96 3.81 -1.05 -22.76
CA LEU A 96 3.45 -2.46 -22.80
C LEU A 96 2.21 -2.70 -23.67
N VAL A 97 1.23 -1.80 -23.60
CA VAL A 97 0.03 -1.86 -24.44
C VAL A 97 0.43 -1.77 -25.91
N ASP A 98 1.29 -0.82 -26.27
CA ASP A 98 1.78 -0.67 -27.65
C ASP A 98 2.46 -1.95 -28.19
N ILE A 99 3.23 -2.65 -27.36
CA ILE A 99 3.89 -3.91 -27.73
C ILE A 99 2.86 -5.02 -27.91
N TRP A 100 1.91 -5.17 -26.98
CA TRP A 100 0.89 -6.23 -27.07
C TRP A 100 -0.02 -6.05 -28.27
N GLU A 101 -0.37 -4.81 -28.62
CA GLU A 101 -1.10 -4.50 -29.84
C GLU A 101 -0.28 -4.87 -31.10
N GLN A 102 1.03 -4.57 -31.12
CA GLN A 102 1.91 -4.95 -32.22
C GLN A 102 2.09 -6.48 -32.37
N ASP A 103 2.13 -7.21 -31.26
CA ASP A 103 2.25 -8.67 -31.23
C ASP A 103 0.92 -9.39 -31.53
N GLY A 104 -0.19 -8.67 -31.69
CA GLY A 104 -1.51 -9.23 -31.99
C GLY A 104 -2.13 -10.01 -30.82
N LEU A 105 -1.77 -9.68 -29.57
CA LEU A 105 -2.27 -10.37 -28.36
C LEU A 105 -3.75 -10.09 -28.08
N TYR A 106 -4.35 -9.12 -28.79
CA TYR A 106 -5.74 -8.70 -28.63
C TYR A 106 -6.67 -9.13 -29.77
N ASP A 107 -6.15 -9.81 -30.81
CA ASP A 107 -6.91 -10.29 -31.99
C ASP A 107 -7.39 -11.75 -31.87
#